data_AF-A0A238XW34-F1
#
_entry.id   AF-A0A238XW34-F1
#
_cell.length_a   1.000
_cell.length_b   1.000
_cell.length_c   1.000
_cell.angle_alpha   90.00
_cell.angle_beta   90.00
_cell.angle_gamma   90.00
#
_symmetry.space_group_name_H-M   'P 1'
#
loop_
_entity.id
_entity.type
_entity.pdbx_description
1 polymer ?
#
loop_
_entity_poly.entity_id
_entity_poly.type
_entity_poly.pdbx_seq_one_letter_code
_entity_poly.pdbx_strand_id
1 'polypeptide(L)'
;MQATQSERFPAKPEPFGYKLTWLAVRDADPFELLHAVNVDQGTVFSANWYGGLDKVYRWNATFITPPVDDWTFVINPILSGLSDEKTLTFLQKLSAQFAEVQFYGNHRVANYGAWGRFVNEEAIRLFSTGEAIELDQGQRTEIEEQIIEKGKQSFIEDSPDDLEQLADSFFLGDEDDVMEMAGLWSINPQTLDNQPETFALGLLIVPKIS
;
A
#
# COMPACT_ATOMS: atom_id res chain seq x y z
N MET A 1 14.42 22.47 -0.80
CA MET A 1 13.14 22.99 -0.27
C MET A 1 13.23 22.97 1.24
N GLN A 2 12.87 24.07 1.92
CA GLN A 2 12.75 24.08 3.39
C GLN A 2 11.30 23.76 3.76
N ALA A 3 11.09 22.80 4.65
CA ALA A 3 9.79 22.54 5.26
C ALA A 3 9.29 23.81 5.97
N THR A 4 8.01 24.15 5.80
CA THR A 4 7.39 25.27 6.53
C THR A 4 7.43 24.99 8.04
N GLN A 5 7.38 26.02 8.88
CA GLN A 5 7.51 25.85 10.34
C GLN A 5 6.43 24.91 10.93
N SER A 6 5.24 24.86 10.31
CA SER A 6 4.14 23.96 10.68
C SER A 6 4.38 22.49 10.32
N GLU A 7 5.15 22.19 9.28
CA GLU A 7 5.47 20.82 8.83
C GLU A 7 6.43 20.07 9.78
N ARG A 8 6.97 20.78 10.78
CA ARG A 8 7.90 20.26 11.79
C ARG A 8 7.23 19.91 13.12
N PHE A 9 5.92 20.11 13.24
CA PHE A 9 5.15 19.70 14.41
C PHE A 9 4.33 18.47 14.09
N PRO A 10 4.18 17.52 15.04
CA PRO A 10 3.26 16.41 14.88
C PRO A 10 1.87 16.90 14.50
N ALA A 11 1.17 16.09 13.73
CA ALA A 11 -0.16 16.39 13.22
C ALA A 11 -0.96 15.09 13.16
N LYS A 12 -2.28 15.21 12.97
CA LYS A 12 -3.16 14.08 12.77
C LYS A 12 -2.77 13.26 11.54
N PRO A 13 -2.97 11.92 11.56
CA PRO A 13 -2.91 11.13 10.33
C PRO A 13 -3.81 11.69 9.24
N GLU A 14 -3.30 11.63 8.01
CA GLU A 14 -3.96 12.19 6.83
C GLU A 14 -4.33 11.04 5.87
N PRO A 15 -5.50 11.09 5.21
CA PRO A 15 -5.87 10.08 4.23
C PRO A 15 -4.92 10.02 3.02
N PHE A 16 -4.68 8.83 2.50
CA PHE A 16 -3.87 8.59 1.29
C PHE A 16 -4.35 7.35 0.53
N GLY A 17 -3.67 6.95 -0.55
CA GLY A 17 -3.77 5.59 -1.10
C GLY A 17 -4.02 5.54 -2.60
N TYR A 18 -4.76 6.50 -3.17
CA TYR A 18 -5.01 6.50 -4.62
C TYR A 18 -3.75 6.87 -5.41
N LYS A 19 -3.49 6.11 -6.48
CA LYS A 19 -2.34 6.26 -7.39
C LYS A 19 -0.99 6.15 -6.68
N LEU A 20 -0.94 5.30 -5.65
CA LEU A 20 0.24 5.05 -4.85
C LEU A 20 0.45 3.56 -4.68
N THR A 21 1.69 3.21 -4.38
CA THR A 21 2.06 1.95 -3.75
C THR A 21 2.40 2.25 -2.29
N TRP A 22 2.02 1.37 -1.35
CA TRP A 22 2.46 1.48 0.03
C TRP A 22 2.62 0.12 0.68
N LEU A 23 3.40 0.12 1.77
CA LEU A 23 3.49 -1.00 2.69
C LEU A 23 2.78 -0.62 3.99
N ALA A 24 2.05 -1.56 4.58
CA ALA A 24 1.69 -1.51 5.99
C ALA A 24 2.54 -2.55 6.72
N VAL A 25 3.36 -2.11 7.69
CA VAL A 25 4.25 -2.99 8.45
C VAL A 25 3.86 -2.96 9.90
N ARG A 26 3.61 -4.15 10.46
CA ARG A 26 3.13 -4.29 11.83
C ARG A 26 4.27 -4.14 12.84
N ASP A 27 3.99 -3.45 13.94
CA ASP A 27 4.85 -3.28 15.11
C ASP A 27 6.26 -2.73 14.78
N ALA A 28 6.35 -1.90 13.75
CA ALA A 28 7.62 -1.43 13.23
C ALA A 28 7.94 0.02 13.62
N ASP A 29 9.14 0.23 14.17
CA ASP A 29 9.66 1.58 14.39
C ASP A 29 10.07 2.24 13.05
N PRO A 30 9.73 3.52 12.81
CA PRO A 30 10.07 4.21 11.57
C PRO A 30 11.57 4.22 11.23
N PHE A 31 12.47 4.30 12.21
CA PHE A 31 13.92 4.28 11.97
C PHE A 31 14.42 2.87 11.68
N GLU A 32 13.88 1.84 12.33
CA GLU A 32 14.17 0.45 11.95
C GLU A 32 13.72 0.17 10.51
N LEU A 33 12.53 0.65 10.14
CA LEU A 33 12.05 0.57 8.76
C LEU A 33 12.94 1.32 7.80
N LEU A 34 13.41 2.53 8.14
CA LEU A 34 14.33 3.28 7.30
C LEU A 34 15.58 2.45 6.93
N HIS A 35 16.10 1.65 7.86
CA HIS A 35 17.24 0.78 7.58
C HIS A 35 16.89 -0.48 6.78
N ALA A 36 15.66 -0.97 6.92
CA ALA A 36 15.20 -2.20 6.27
C ALA A 36 14.67 -1.98 4.84
N VAL A 37 13.96 -0.87 4.62
CA VAL A 37 13.52 -0.45 3.30
C VAL A 37 14.71 0.16 2.56
N ASN A 38 14.95 -0.26 1.32
CA ASN A 38 16.14 0.07 0.53
C ASN A 38 16.19 1.57 0.11
N VAL A 39 16.27 2.48 1.08
CA VAL A 39 16.18 3.94 0.92
C VAL A 39 17.55 4.60 0.70
N ASP A 40 18.55 3.82 0.28
CA ASP A 40 19.95 4.23 0.08
C ASP A 40 20.16 5.36 -0.96
N GLN A 41 19.10 5.97 -1.49
CA GLN A 41 19.13 6.90 -2.61
C GLN A 41 18.61 8.32 -2.30
N GLY A 42 18.42 8.69 -1.02
CA GLY A 42 17.81 9.98 -0.68
C GLY A 42 18.44 10.76 0.47
N THR A 43 17.95 11.98 0.66
CA THR A 43 18.15 12.77 1.89
C THR A 43 16.94 12.58 2.79
N VAL A 44 17.18 12.27 4.07
CA VAL A 44 16.13 12.01 5.05
C VAL A 44 15.83 13.27 5.86
N PHE A 45 14.55 13.59 6.01
CA PHE A 45 14.04 14.69 6.81
C PHE A 45 12.93 14.19 7.74
N SER A 46 12.77 14.81 8.91
CA SER A 46 11.55 14.62 9.69
C SER A 46 10.39 15.38 9.04
N ALA A 47 9.22 14.78 8.96
CA ALA A 47 8.02 15.40 8.42
C ALA A 47 6.77 14.91 9.15
N ASN A 48 5.78 15.77 9.30
CA ASN A 48 4.44 15.34 9.69
C ASN A 48 3.68 14.75 8.49
N TRP A 49 2.45 14.26 8.73
CA TRP A 49 1.62 13.64 7.69
C TRP A 49 1.40 14.52 6.46
N TYR A 50 0.94 15.75 6.67
CA TYR A 50 0.72 16.71 5.58
C TYR A 50 1.99 16.96 4.76
N GLY A 51 3.11 17.26 5.43
CA GLY A 51 4.39 17.54 4.77
C GLY A 51 4.95 16.32 4.04
N GLY A 52 4.82 15.14 4.62
CA GLY A 52 5.25 13.87 4.02
C GLY A 52 4.46 13.54 2.76
N LEU A 53 3.13 13.55 2.85
CA LEU A 53 2.24 13.24 1.74
C LEU A 53 2.31 14.26 0.60
N ASP A 54 2.44 15.56 0.90
CA ASP A 54 2.65 16.60 -0.12
C ASP A 54 3.87 16.26 -0.99
N LYS A 55 4.94 15.74 -0.38
CA LYS A 55 6.15 15.37 -1.11
C LYS A 55 6.06 14.05 -1.85
N VAL A 56 5.34 13.08 -1.31
CA VAL A 56 5.00 11.84 -2.03
C VAL A 56 4.29 12.19 -3.34
N TYR A 57 3.16 12.90 -3.26
CA TYR A 57 2.31 13.16 -4.43
C TYR A 57 2.91 14.11 -5.47
N ARG A 58 3.75 15.07 -5.06
CA ARG A 58 4.31 16.08 -5.98
C ARG A 58 5.70 15.77 -6.50
N TRP A 59 6.49 15.01 -5.74
CA TRP A 59 7.94 14.87 -5.99
C TRP A 59 8.42 13.42 -5.98
N ASN A 60 7.49 12.46 -5.98
CA ASN A 60 7.81 11.03 -5.96
C ASN A 60 8.75 10.65 -4.80
N ALA A 61 8.58 11.33 -3.66
CA ALA A 61 9.31 11.01 -2.44
C ALA A 61 8.73 9.74 -1.79
N THR A 62 9.49 9.15 -0.87
CA THR A 62 9.00 8.08 0.02
C THR A 62 8.77 8.67 1.40
N PHE A 63 7.67 8.31 2.05
CA PHE A 63 7.36 8.75 3.41
C PHE A 63 7.10 7.56 4.32
N ILE A 64 7.91 7.42 5.37
CA ILE A 64 7.68 6.47 6.47
C ILE A 64 6.90 7.24 7.54
N THR A 65 5.68 6.81 7.85
CA THR A 65 4.80 7.54 8.75
C THR A 65 5.25 7.42 10.21
N PRO A 66 4.77 8.27 11.12
CA PRO A 66 4.63 7.86 12.51
C PRO A 66 3.79 6.57 12.62
N PRO A 67 3.99 5.74 13.64
CA PRO A 67 3.10 4.61 13.92
C PRO A 67 1.67 5.09 14.19
N VAL A 68 0.69 4.34 13.68
CA VAL A 68 -0.74 4.51 13.93
C VAL A 68 -1.29 3.15 14.35
N ASP A 69 -1.77 3.07 15.59
CA ASP A 69 -2.04 1.79 16.26
C ASP A 69 -0.80 0.86 16.16
N ASP A 70 -0.98 -0.36 15.66
CA ASP A 70 0.09 -1.35 15.48
C ASP A 70 0.81 -1.20 14.11
N TRP A 71 0.51 -0.16 13.31
CA TRP A 71 0.98 -0.08 11.92
C TRP A 71 1.85 1.14 11.65
N THR A 72 2.96 0.91 10.94
CA THR A 72 3.75 1.97 10.32
C THR A 72 3.70 1.80 8.80
N PHE A 73 3.41 2.89 8.10
CA PHE A 73 3.28 2.85 6.64
C PHE A 73 4.55 3.34 5.96
N VAL A 74 4.95 2.63 4.90
CA VAL A 74 5.97 3.10 3.96
C VAL A 74 5.24 3.48 2.68
N ILE A 75 5.04 4.77 2.47
CA ILE A 75 4.25 5.31 1.36
C ILE A 75 5.18 5.63 0.19
N ASN A 76 4.82 5.14 -0.98
CA ASN A 76 5.57 5.22 -2.23
C ASN A 76 7.02 4.71 -2.09
N PRO A 77 7.21 3.47 -1.62
CA PRO A 77 8.53 2.85 -1.57
C PRO A 77 9.07 2.67 -3.00
N ILE A 78 10.39 2.65 -3.14
CA ILE A 78 11.03 2.35 -4.43
C ILE A 78 10.98 0.83 -4.64
N LEU A 79 9.85 0.34 -5.14
CA LEU A 79 9.60 -1.04 -5.48
C LEU A 79 9.05 -1.15 -6.91
N SER A 80 9.23 -2.33 -7.50
CA SER A 80 8.49 -2.71 -8.70
C SER A 80 7.09 -3.18 -8.31
N GLY A 81 6.30 -3.64 -9.29
CA GLY A 81 4.99 -4.24 -9.02
C GLY A 81 5.09 -5.53 -8.20
N LEU A 82 3.98 -5.95 -7.58
CA LEU A 82 3.95 -7.16 -6.74
C LEU A 82 4.36 -8.43 -7.49
N SER A 83 4.16 -8.48 -8.81
CA SER A 83 4.55 -9.58 -9.70
C SER A 83 6.05 -9.70 -9.95
N ASP A 84 6.86 -8.70 -9.56
CA ASP A 84 8.31 -8.74 -9.69
C ASP A 84 8.97 -9.59 -8.60
N GLU A 85 9.85 -10.52 -9.00
CA GLU A 85 10.52 -11.47 -8.11
C GLU A 85 11.38 -10.78 -7.04
N LYS A 86 12.01 -9.65 -7.36
CA LYS A 86 12.82 -8.91 -6.38
C LYS A 86 11.92 -8.25 -5.33
N THR A 87 10.77 -7.74 -5.75
CA THR A 87 9.74 -7.20 -4.85
C THR A 87 9.22 -8.28 -3.91
N LEU A 88 8.84 -9.45 -4.42
CA LEU A 88 8.41 -10.59 -3.60
C LEU A 88 9.49 -11.02 -2.59
N THR A 89 10.73 -11.21 -3.06
CA THR A 89 11.86 -11.60 -2.20
C THR A 89 12.14 -10.55 -1.12
N PHE A 90 12.01 -9.27 -1.47
CA PHE A 90 12.18 -8.17 -0.52
C PHE A 90 11.09 -8.19 0.56
N LEU A 91 9.82 -8.35 0.18
CA LEU A 91 8.69 -8.37 1.11
C LEU A 91 8.73 -9.58 2.04
N GLN A 92 9.12 -10.76 1.54
CA GLN A 92 9.35 -11.94 2.36
C GLN A 92 10.41 -11.69 3.43
N LYS A 93 11.58 -11.17 3.05
CA LYS A 93 12.65 -10.83 4.00
C LYS A 93 12.23 -9.74 4.99
N LEU A 94 11.49 -8.75 4.53
CA LEU A 94 10.97 -7.70 5.40
C LEU A 94 10.00 -8.29 6.44
N SER A 95 9.16 -9.26 6.04
CA SER A 95 8.27 -10.00 6.97
C SER A 95 8.99 -11.03 7.85
N ALA A 96 10.27 -11.30 7.61
CA ALA A 96 11.12 -12.05 8.54
C ALA A 96 11.57 -11.15 9.70
N GLN A 97 11.88 -9.90 9.37
CA GLN A 97 12.36 -8.89 10.31
C GLN A 97 11.21 -8.30 11.13
N PHE A 98 10.05 -8.12 10.51
CA PHE A 98 8.84 -7.60 11.13
C PHE A 98 7.73 -8.65 11.02
N ALA A 99 6.90 -8.83 12.04
CA ALA A 99 5.95 -9.93 12.12
C ALA A 99 5.02 -10.05 10.89
N GLU A 100 4.56 -8.93 10.36
CA GLU A 100 3.66 -8.89 9.22
C GLU A 100 3.93 -7.67 8.32
N VAL A 101 3.98 -7.92 7.02
CA VAL A 101 4.13 -6.90 5.97
C VAL A 101 3.01 -7.09 4.96
N GLN A 102 2.31 -6.00 4.67
CA GLN A 102 1.29 -5.96 3.63
C GLN A 102 1.72 -4.98 2.55
N PHE A 103 1.58 -5.37 1.29
CA PHE A 103 1.82 -4.54 0.12
C PHE A 103 0.48 -4.16 -0.49
N TYR A 104 0.36 -2.92 -0.93
CA TYR A 104 -0.79 -2.43 -1.67
C TYR A 104 -0.33 -1.52 -2.79
N GLY A 105 -1.04 -1.55 -3.92
CA GLY A 105 -0.80 -0.60 -4.99
C GLY A 105 -2.00 -0.48 -5.92
N ASN A 106 -2.23 0.73 -6.42
CA ASN A 106 -3.24 0.96 -7.44
C ASN A 106 -2.85 2.08 -8.41
N HIS A 107 -3.32 1.98 -9.66
CA HIS A 107 -3.16 3.03 -10.66
C HIS A 107 -4.20 2.93 -11.79
N ARG A 108 -5.23 3.78 -11.74
CA ARG A 108 -6.33 3.88 -12.72
C ARG A 108 -5.94 3.82 -14.21
N VAL A 109 -4.85 4.46 -14.63
CA VAL A 109 -4.47 4.51 -16.07
C VAL A 109 -4.01 3.15 -16.59
N ALA A 110 -3.47 2.31 -15.72
CA ALA A 110 -2.92 1.00 -16.07
C ALA A 110 -3.88 -0.14 -15.70
N ASN A 111 -5.10 0.17 -15.24
CA ASN A 111 -6.01 -0.79 -14.62
C ASN A 111 -5.32 -1.65 -13.56
N TYR A 112 -4.38 -1.03 -12.83
CA TYR A 112 -3.50 -1.73 -11.91
C TYR A 112 -4.11 -1.72 -10.50
N GLY A 113 -4.22 -2.90 -9.91
CA GLY A 113 -4.62 -3.12 -8.52
C GLY A 113 -3.85 -4.30 -7.97
N ALA A 114 -3.29 -4.15 -6.78
CA ALA A 114 -2.48 -5.18 -6.15
C ALA A 114 -2.57 -5.15 -4.63
N TRP A 115 -2.60 -6.33 -4.04
CA TRP A 115 -2.41 -6.53 -2.60
C TRP A 115 -1.64 -7.82 -2.33
N GLY A 116 -0.74 -7.76 -1.36
CA GLY A 116 0.05 -8.90 -0.92
C GLY A 116 0.16 -8.92 0.59
N ARG A 117 0.02 -10.09 1.21
CA ARG A 117 0.15 -10.26 2.66
C ARG A 117 1.23 -11.28 2.97
N PHE A 118 2.21 -10.87 3.75
CA PHE A 118 3.36 -11.67 4.13
C PHE A 118 3.47 -11.75 5.65
N VAL A 119 3.62 -12.95 6.19
CA VAL A 119 3.70 -13.21 7.64
C VAL A 119 4.83 -14.20 7.89
N ASN A 120 5.84 -13.81 8.67
CA ASN A 120 7.00 -14.66 8.99
C ASN A 120 7.62 -15.34 7.76
N GLU A 121 7.97 -14.56 6.73
CA GLU A 121 8.54 -15.01 5.44
C GLU A 121 7.56 -15.73 4.49
N GLU A 122 6.36 -16.07 4.93
CA GLU A 122 5.36 -16.76 4.10
C GLU A 122 4.45 -15.77 3.38
N ALA A 123 4.27 -15.96 2.06
CA ALA A 123 3.28 -15.24 1.28
C ALA A 123 1.90 -15.89 1.48
N ILE A 124 1.02 -15.22 2.22
CA ILE A 124 -0.30 -15.74 2.62
C ILE A 124 -1.32 -15.57 1.49
N ARG A 125 -1.35 -14.38 0.88
CA ARG A 125 -2.25 -14.01 -0.22
C ARG A 125 -1.53 -13.00 -1.12
N LEU A 126 -1.51 -13.26 -2.43
CA LEU A 126 -0.96 -12.37 -3.44
C LEU A 126 -1.95 -12.21 -4.57
N PHE A 127 -2.30 -10.97 -4.87
CA PHE A 127 -3.11 -10.61 -6.02
C PHE A 127 -2.52 -9.39 -6.71
N SER A 128 -2.41 -9.44 -8.03
CA SER A 128 -2.16 -8.26 -8.84
C SER A 128 -2.77 -8.39 -10.21
N THR A 129 -3.28 -7.28 -10.72
CA THR A 129 -3.83 -7.14 -12.06
C THR A 129 -3.26 -5.90 -12.74
N GLY A 130 -3.30 -5.88 -14.06
CA GLY A 130 -2.97 -4.74 -14.92
C GLY A 130 -3.77 -4.86 -16.22
N GLU A 131 -3.10 -5.09 -17.35
CA GLU A 131 -3.79 -5.46 -18.60
C GLU A 131 -4.46 -6.85 -18.51
N ALA A 132 -3.93 -7.71 -17.65
CA ALA A 132 -4.48 -9.01 -17.30
C ALA A 132 -4.11 -9.34 -15.83
N ILE A 133 -4.68 -10.41 -15.29
CA ILE A 133 -4.29 -10.93 -13.98
C ILE A 133 -2.82 -11.38 -14.06
N GLU A 134 -1.98 -10.80 -13.22
CA GLU A 134 -0.54 -11.09 -13.13
C GLU A 134 -0.23 -12.06 -12.00
N LEU A 135 -0.94 -11.93 -10.87
CA LEU A 135 -0.86 -12.82 -9.71
C LEU A 135 -2.25 -13.11 -9.16
N ASP A 136 -2.48 -14.38 -8.83
CA ASP A 136 -3.62 -14.82 -8.03
C ASP A 136 -3.20 -16.09 -7.26
N GLN A 137 -2.60 -15.90 -6.08
CA GLN A 137 -2.05 -16.98 -5.25
C GLN A 137 -2.51 -16.85 -3.80
N GLY A 138 -2.68 -17.99 -3.12
CA GLY A 138 -3.23 -18.04 -1.77
C GLY A 138 -4.76 -18.07 -1.76
N GLN A 139 -5.33 -18.27 -0.57
CA GLN A 139 -6.79 -18.34 -0.41
C GLN A 139 -7.39 -16.92 -0.44
N ARG A 140 -8.40 -16.72 -1.30
CA ARG A 140 -9.18 -15.48 -1.34
C ARG A 140 -9.88 -15.25 0.01
N THR A 141 -9.93 -13.99 0.39
CA THR A 141 -10.68 -13.51 1.55
C THR A 141 -12.17 -13.42 1.25
N GLU A 142 -12.99 -13.32 2.30
CA GLU A 142 -14.43 -13.13 2.14
C GLU A 142 -14.77 -11.82 1.41
N ILE A 143 -13.99 -10.75 1.62
CA ILE A 143 -14.18 -9.48 0.92
C ILE A 143 -13.90 -9.65 -0.59
N GLU A 144 -12.83 -10.36 -0.96
CA GLU A 144 -12.57 -10.66 -2.38
C GLU A 144 -13.73 -11.43 -3.01
N GLU A 145 -14.27 -12.44 -2.34
CA GLU A 145 -15.41 -13.21 -2.83
C GLU A 145 -16.68 -12.35 -2.97
N GLN A 146 -16.94 -11.44 -2.03
CA GLN A 146 -18.06 -10.50 -2.11
C GLN A 146 -17.91 -9.50 -3.28
N ILE A 147 -16.70 -8.98 -3.52
CA ILE A 147 -16.41 -8.12 -4.67
C ILE A 147 -16.65 -8.88 -5.97
N ILE A 148 -16.15 -10.12 -6.06
CA ILE A 148 -16.36 -11.00 -7.23
C ILE A 148 -17.85 -11.24 -7.46
N GLU A 149 -18.62 -11.62 -6.44
CA GLU A 149 -20.05 -11.91 -6.57
C GLU A 149 -20.83 -10.68 -7.06
N LYS A 150 -20.53 -9.50 -6.48
CA LYS A 150 -21.13 -8.23 -6.89
C LYS A 150 -20.77 -7.88 -8.34
N GLY A 151 -19.50 -8.03 -8.72
CA GLY A 151 -19.02 -7.78 -10.08
C GLY A 151 -19.69 -8.68 -11.12
N LYS A 152 -19.82 -9.98 -10.81
CA LYS A 152 -20.56 -10.94 -11.64
C LYS A 152 -22.02 -10.54 -11.79
N GLN A 153 -22.69 -10.17 -10.70
CA GLN A 153 -24.09 -9.76 -10.76
C GLN A 153 -24.29 -8.55 -11.68
N SER A 154 -23.46 -7.52 -11.55
CA SER A 154 -23.51 -6.35 -12.44
C SER A 154 -23.20 -6.71 -13.89
N PHE A 155 -22.22 -7.59 -14.13
CA PHE A 155 -21.86 -8.00 -15.49
C PHE A 155 -22.95 -8.82 -16.20
N ILE A 156 -23.64 -9.70 -15.47
CA ILE A 156 -24.77 -10.49 -16.01
C ILE A 156 -25.89 -9.58 -16.53
N GLU A 157 -26.13 -8.44 -15.88
CA GLU A 157 -27.16 -7.48 -16.31
C GLU A 157 -26.82 -6.87 -17.67
N ASP A 158 -25.52 -6.69 -17.97
CA ASP A 158 -25.03 -6.05 -19.19
C ASP A 158 -24.70 -7.05 -20.31
N SER A 159 -24.13 -8.22 -20.00
CA SER A 159 -23.57 -9.17 -20.97
C SER A 159 -23.57 -10.62 -20.44
N PRO A 160 -24.74 -11.26 -20.32
CA PRO A 160 -24.89 -12.55 -19.65
C PRO A 160 -24.15 -13.70 -20.34
N ASP A 161 -24.01 -13.65 -21.67
CA ASP A 161 -23.43 -14.75 -22.47
C ASP A 161 -21.89 -14.85 -22.34
N ASP A 162 -21.22 -13.79 -21.86
CA ASP A 162 -19.75 -13.71 -21.81
C ASP A 162 -19.17 -14.15 -20.45
N LEU A 163 -20.01 -14.28 -19.41
CA LEU A 163 -19.56 -14.51 -18.04
C LEU A 163 -18.77 -15.81 -17.88
N GLU A 164 -19.21 -16.91 -18.51
CA GLU A 164 -18.58 -18.24 -18.35
C GLU A 164 -17.13 -18.28 -18.85
N GLN A 165 -16.71 -17.29 -19.64
CA GLN A 165 -15.35 -17.19 -20.20
C GLN A 165 -14.41 -16.37 -19.31
N LEU A 166 -14.93 -15.68 -18.29
CA LEU A 166 -14.16 -14.82 -17.40
C LEU A 166 -13.69 -15.59 -16.16
N ALA A 167 -12.42 -15.41 -15.81
CA ALA A 167 -11.94 -15.85 -14.51
C ALA A 167 -12.58 -15.00 -13.40
N ASP A 168 -12.88 -15.58 -12.24
CA ASP A 168 -13.44 -14.84 -11.10
C ASP A 168 -12.65 -13.57 -10.76
N SER A 169 -11.33 -13.68 -10.75
CA SER A 169 -10.42 -12.58 -10.42
C SER A 169 -10.41 -11.44 -11.45
N PHE A 170 -11.13 -11.58 -12.56
CA PHE A 170 -11.38 -10.49 -13.50
C PHE A 170 -12.15 -9.33 -12.85
N PHE A 171 -12.98 -9.63 -11.85
CA PHE A 171 -13.81 -8.65 -11.15
C PHE A 171 -13.09 -7.95 -9.98
N LEU A 172 -11.80 -8.23 -9.79
CA LEU A 172 -10.97 -7.68 -8.73
C LEU A 172 -9.99 -6.63 -9.28
N GLY A 173 -9.57 -5.73 -8.39
CA GLY A 173 -8.42 -4.85 -8.63
C GLY A 173 -8.78 -3.40 -8.92
N ASP A 174 -10.03 -2.99 -8.66
CA ASP A 174 -10.35 -1.56 -8.60
C ASP A 174 -9.59 -0.90 -7.44
N GLU A 175 -9.36 0.42 -7.53
CA GLU A 175 -8.67 1.17 -6.49
C GLU A 175 -9.43 1.09 -5.15
N ASP A 176 -10.76 1.01 -5.18
CA ASP A 176 -11.60 0.86 -3.99
C ASP A 176 -11.45 -0.52 -3.36
N ASP A 177 -11.32 -1.59 -4.16
CA ASP A 177 -11.01 -2.94 -3.66
C ASP A 177 -9.69 -2.92 -2.85
N VAL A 178 -8.68 -2.19 -3.34
CA VAL A 178 -7.40 -2.06 -2.64
C VAL A 178 -7.58 -1.38 -1.28
N MET A 179 -8.46 -0.38 -1.17
CA MET A 179 -8.78 0.27 0.11
C MET A 179 -9.53 -0.66 1.07
N GLU A 180 -10.47 -1.45 0.55
CA GLU A 180 -11.19 -2.45 1.34
C GLU A 180 -10.25 -3.54 1.87
N MET A 181 -9.34 -4.03 1.02
CA MET A 181 -8.31 -5.00 1.41
C MET A 181 -7.31 -4.43 2.43
N ALA A 182 -6.98 -3.15 2.33
CA ALA A 182 -6.19 -2.48 3.35
C ALA A 182 -6.94 -2.37 4.69
N GLY A 183 -8.22 -2.04 4.66
CA GLY A 183 -9.08 -2.02 5.85
C GLY A 183 -9.26 -3.38 6.51
N LEU A 184 -9.27 -4.45 5.73
CA LEU A 184 -9.42 -5.82 6.24
C LEU A 184 -8.20 -6.28 7.03
N TRP A 185 -6.99 -6.03 6.51
CA TRP A 185 -5.78 -6.60 7.07
C TRP A 185 -5.01 -5.63 7.99
N SER A 186 -5.14 -4.33 7.77
CA SER A 186 -4.48 -3.30 8.59
C SER A 186 -5.45 -2.14 8.88
N ILE A 187 -5.33 -1.04 8.15
CA ILE A 187 -6.16 0.16 8.28
C ILE A 187 -6.50 0.64 6.87
N ASN A 188 -7.77 0.98 6.65
CA ASN A 188 -8.17 1.63 5.41
C ASN A 188 -7.58 3.06 5.39
N PRO A 189 -6.67 3.41 4.47
CA PRO A 189 -6.01 4.71 4.44
C PRO A 189 -6.98 5.88 4.32
N GLN A 190 -8.17 5.68 3.75
CA GLN A 190 -9.21 6.71 3.62
C GLN A 190 -9.86 7.09 4.95
N THR A 191 -9.61 6.33 6.02
CA THR A 191 -10.22 6.52 7.34
C THR A 191 -9.22 7.01 8.39
N LEU A 192 -7.96 7.26 8.01
CA LEU A 192 -6.88 7.64 8.93
C LEU A 192 -7.15 8.96 9.65
N ASP A 193 -7.89 9.87 9.05
CA ASP A 193 -8.34 11.09 9.68
C ASP A 193 -9.33 10.86 10.83
N ASN A 194 -9.75 9.64 11.13
CA ASN A 194 -10.48 9.30 12.35
C ASN A 194 -9.55 8.98 13.53
N GLN A 195 -8.27 8.71 13.26
CA GLN A 195 -7.29 8.35 14.27
C GLN A 195 -6.88 9.56 15.11
N PRO A 196 -6.48 9.37 16.38
CA PRO A 196 -6.02 10.47 17.21
C PRO A 196 -4.76 11.12 16.62
N GLU A 197 -4.48 12.34 17.07
CA GLU A 197 -3.25 13.02 16.70
C GLU A 197 -2.03 12.20 17.13
N THR A 198 -1.10 11.97 16.21
CA THR A 198 0.17 11.33 16.55
C THR A 198 1.08 12.38 17.19
N PHE A 199 1.80 12.01 18.25
CA PHE A 199 2.76 12.91 18.91
C PHE A 199 4.17 12.83 18.32
N ALA A 200 4.34 12.15 17.19
CA ALA A 200 5.63 11.91 16.53
C ALA A 200 5.64 12.44 15.09
N LEU A 201 6.85 12.62 14.55
CA LEU A 201 7.09 12.89 13.14
C LEU A 201 7.49 11.60 12.43
N GLY A 202 7.17 11.49 11.15
CA GLY A 202 7.66 10.45 10.26
C GLY A 202 8.99 10.85 9.61
N LEU A 203 9.45 10.00 8.70
CA LEU A 203 10.69 10.15 7.95
C LEU A 203 10.38 10.30 6.46
N LEU A 204 10.63 11.48 5.93
CA LEU A 204 10.55 11.80 4.52
C LEU A 204 11.90 11.54 3.85
N ILE A 205 11.92 10.67 2.84
CA ILE A 205 13.08 10.40 2.00
C ILE A 205 12.89 11.09 0.65
N VAL A 206 13.71 12.12 0.39
CA VAL A 206 13.70 12.83 -0.89
C VAL A 206 14.81 12.26 -1.78
N PRO A 207 14.50 11.73 -2.98
CA PRO A 207 15.51 11.21 -3.90
C PRO A 207 16.58 12.27 -4.22
N LYS A 208 17.84 11.85 -4.37
CA LYS A 208 18.87 12.73 -4.92
C LYS A 208 18.54 13.01 -6.39
N ILE A 209 18.39 14.29 -6.73
CA ILE A 209 18.23 14.70 -8.13
C ILE A 209 19.55 14.35 -8.84
N SER A 210 19.48 13.44 -9.82
CA SER A 210 20.57 13.12 -10.75
C SER A 210 20.77 14.23 -11.76
#